data_AF-A0A4Y7KK54-F1
#
_entry.id   AF-A0A4Y7KK54-F1
#
_cell.length_a   1.000
_cell.length_b   1.000
_cell.length_c   1.000
_cell.angle_alpha   90.00
_cell.angle_beta   90.00
_cell.angle_gamma   90.00
#
_symmetry.space_group_name_H-M   'P 1'
#
loop_
_entity.id
_entity.type
_entity.pdbx_description
1 polymer ?
#
loop_
_entity_poly.entity_id
_entity_poly.type
_entity_poly.pdbx_seq_one_letter_code
_entity_poly.pdbx_strand_id
1 'polypeptide(L)' 'MVKIADLTGHTSRVIFMAHSPDGCAVASAAGDATLRFRFAFGTPELAKPATPELAKPATKTHSHVGIASNEKM' A
#
# COMPACT_ATOMS: atom_id res chain seq x y z
N MET A 1 -31.15 -3.33 -10.65
CA MET A 1 -29.82 -2.71 -10.43
C MET A 1 -30.05 -1.22 -10.17
N VAL A 2 -29.60 -0.68 -9.04
CA VAL A 2 -29.80 0.74 -8.67
C VAL A 2 -28.44 1.39 -8.43
N LYS A 3 -28.22 2.58 -8.98
CA LYS A 3 -26.99 3.36 -8.76
C LYS A 3 -27.00 3.96 -7.35
N ILE A 4 -25.91 3.80 -6.60
CA ILE A 4 -25.80 4.27 -5.21
C ILE A 4 -25.06 5.62 -5.06
N ALA A 5 -24.07 5.91 -5.92
CA ALA A 5 -23.30 7.15 -5.87
C ALA A 5 -22.58 7.43 -7.21
N ASP A 6 -22.25 8.70 -7.45
CA ASP A 6 -21.31 9.12 -8.50
C ASP A 6 -20.02 9.68 -7.86
N LEU A 7 -18.87 9.18 -8.30
CA LEU A 7 -17.56 9.68 -7.87
C LEU A 7 -17.02 10.66 -8.93
N THR A 8 -17.42 11.93 -8.83
CA THR A 8 -17.05 12.98 -9.80
C THR A 8 -15.75 13.69 -9.44
N GLY A 9 -15.26 14.58 -10.31
CA GLY A 9 -14.20 15.54 -9.99
C GLY A 9 -12.86 15.32 -10.69
N HIS A 10 -12.65 14.19 -11.37
CA HIS A 10 -11.60 14.12 -12.38
C HIS A 10 -12.01 14.90 -13.62
N THR A 11 -11.09 15.68 -14.19
CA THR A 11 -11.34 16.47 -15.41
C THR A 11 -10.98 15.69 -16.67
N SER A 12 -10.25 14.58 -16.50
CA SER A 12 -9.85 13.66 -17.56
C SER A 12 -10.32 12.24 -17.25
N ARG A 13 -10.12 11.33 -18.22
CA ARG A 13 -10.45 9.91 -18.06
C ARG A 13 -9.68 9.31 -16.87
N VAL A 14 -10.40 8.58 -16.03
CA VAL A 14 -9.82 7.68 -15.03
C VAL A 14 -9.16 6.51 -15.74
N ILE A 15 -7.87 6.33 -15.50
CA ILE A 15 -7.04 5.30 -16.15
C ILE A 15 -6.80 4.10 -15.23
N PHE A 16 -6.91 4.28 -13.91
CA PHE A 16 -6.67 3.23 -12.93
C PHE A 16 -7.52 3.43 -11.68
N MET A 17 -7.89 2.30 -11.05
CA MET A 17 -8.55 2.29 -9.74
C MET A 17 -8.00 1.17 -8.87
N ALA A 18 -7.93 1.42 -7.57
CA ALA A 18 -7.59 0.42 -6.56
C ALA A 18 -8.52 0.53 -5.37
N HIS A 19 -8.88 -0.62 -4.80
CA HIS A 19 -9.63 -0.68 -3.54
C HIS A 19 -8.65 -0.81 -2.39
N SER A 20 -8.91 -0.09 -1.30
CA SER A 20 -8.17 -0.26 -0.06
C SER A 20 -8.45 -1.65 0.54
N PRO A 21 -7.46 -2.32 1.15
CA PRO A 21 -7.65 -3.62 1.80
C PRO A 21 -8.64 -3.58 2.97
N ASP A 22 -8.84 -2.41 3.59
CA ASP A 22 -9.82 -2.18 4.65
C ASP A 22 -11.25 -2.04 4.13
N GLY A 23 -11.44 -2.01 2.81
CA GLY A 23 -12.73 -1.89 2.16
C GLY A 23 -13.41 -0.53 2.34
N CYS A 24 -12.74 0.47 2.93
CA CYS A 24 -13.35 1.75 3.28
C CYS A 24 -13.18 2.79 2.16
N ALA A 25 -12.09 2.68 1.40
CA ALA A 25 -11.68 3.69 0.44
C ALA A 25 -11.37 3.12 -0.95
N VAL A 26 -11.66 3.93 -1.98
CA VAL A 26 -11.23 3.69 -3.36
C VAL A 26 -10.26 4.79 -3.76
N ALA A 27 -9.13 4.41 -4.35
CA ALA A 27 -8.20 5.31 -5.01
C ALA A 27 -8.47 5.32 -6.51
N SER A 28 -8.58 6.51 -7.11
CA SER A 28 -8.71 6.70 -8.55
C SER A 28 -7.57 7.57 -9.10
N ALA A 29 -7.00 7.16 -10.22
CA ALA A 29 -5.98 7.89 -10.97
C ALA A 29 -6.51 8.28 -12.34
N ALA A 30 -6.30 9.52 -12.75
CA ALA A 30 -6.75 10.02 -14.03
C ALA A 30 -5.64 10.71 -14.82
N GLY A 31 -5.89 10.88 -16.12
CA GLY A 31 -5.01 11.62 -17.03
C GLY A 31 -4.91 13.12 -16.75
N ASP A 32 -5.64 13.63 -15.76
CA ASP A 32 -5.53 15.01 -15.26
C ASP A 32 -4.33 15.18 -14.29
N ALA A 33 -3.47 14.16 -14.20
CA ALA A 33 -2.32 14.07 -13.31
C ALA A 33 -2.70 14.16 -11.82
N THR A 34 -3.92 13.74 -11.47
CA THR A 34 -4.38 13.69 -10.07
C THR A 34 -4.72 12.28 -9.61
N LEU A 35 -4.52 12.07 -8.31
CA LEU A 35 -5.00 10.93 -7.55
C LEU A 35 -6.08 11.41 -6.57
N ARG A 36 -7.20 10.68 -6.47
CA ARG A 36 -8.27 10.99 -5.53
C ARG A 36 -8.62 9.77 -4.69
N PHE A 37 -8.76 10.00 -3.40
CA PHE A 37 -9.26 9.00 -2.46
C PHE A 37 -10.73 9.29 -2.14
N ARG A 38 -11.55 8.25 -2.18
CA ARG A 38 -12.99 8.32 -1.95
C ARG A 38 -13.40 7.33 -0.86
N PHE A 39 -13.86 7.87 0.27
CA PHE A 39 -14.49 7.10 1.34
C PHE A 39 -15.97 6.93 1.01
N ALA A 40 -16.29 5.85 0.31
CA ALA A 40 -17.67 5.54 -0.11
C ALA A 40 -18.29 4.40 0.70
N PHE A 41 -17.47 3.67 1.47
CA PHE A 41 -17.85 2.43 2.12
C PHE A 41 -17.53 2.48 3.62
N GLY A 42 -18.27 3.32 4.36
CA GLY A 42 -18.08 3.49 5.81
C GLY A 42 -16.85 4.31 6.19
N THR A 43 -16.78 4.68 7.47
CA THR A 43 -15.60 5.29 8.09
C THR A 43 -14.74 4.19 8.72
N PRO A 44 -13.40 4.33 8.76
CA PRO A 44 -12.55 3.41 9.51
C PRO A 44 -12.69 3.69 11.02
N GLU A 45 -13.87 3.43 11.60
CA GLU A 45 -14.14 3.76 13.01
C GLU A 45 -13.51 2.76 14.00
N LEU A 46 -12.82 1.70 13.53
CA LEU A 46 -12.20 0.73 14.43
C LEU A 46 -10.92 0.08 13.90
N ALA A 47 -10.11 0.76 13.10
CA ALA A 47 -8.75 0.31 12.83
C ALA A 47 -7.82 0.88 13.91
N LYS A 48 -7.70 0.15 15.03
CA LYS A 48 -6.61 0.27 16.02
C LYS A 48 -5.32 0.77 15.34
N PRO A 49 -4.59 1.76 15.88
CA PRO A 49 -3.43 2.34 15.21
C PRO A 49 -2.49 1.21 14.81
N ALA A 50 -2.43 0.96 13.50
CA ALA A 50 -1.48 0.02 12.95
C ALA A 50 -0.11 0.63 13.20
N THR A 51 0.56 0.07 14.21
CA THR A 51 1.98 0.22 14.45
C THR A 51 2.70 0.22 13.11
N PRO A 52 3.67 1.12 12.86
CA PRO A 52 4.48 1.08 11.64
C PRO A 52 5.36 -0.18 11.63
N GLU A 53 4.78 -1.35 11.37
CA GLU A 53 5.51 -2.57 11.01
C GLU A 53 5.53 -2.69 9.49
N LEU A 54 6.29 -1.80 8.86
CA LEU A 54 6.94 -2.11 7.58
C LEU A 54 8.30 -1.41 7.50
N ALA A 55 9.14 -1.66 8.50
CA ALA A 55 10.59 -1.47 8.41
C ALA A 55 11.28 -2.82 8.55
N LYS A 56 11.28 -3.63 7.47
CA LYS A 56 12.24 -4.72 7.31
C LYS A 56 12.75 -4.74 5.86
N PRO A 57 13.89 -4.14 5.52
CA PRO A 57 14.71 -4.67 4.46
C PRO A 57 15.52 -5.84 5.06
N ALA A 58 15.03 -7.06 4.89
CA ALA A 58 15.83 -8.25 5.19
C ALA A 58 16.89 -8.41 4.09
N THR A 59 18.04 -7.78 4.28
CA THR A 59 19.25 -8.01 3.47
C THR A 59 19.72 -9.44 3.71
N LYS A 60 19.45 -10.36 2.77
CA LYS A 60 20.13 -11.66 2.77
C LYS A 60 21.58 -11.46 2.32
N THR A 61 22.47 -11.24 3.30
CA THR A 61 23.91 -11.39 3.12
C THR A 61 24.20 -12.87 2.82
N HIS A 62 24.60 -13.19 1.59
CA HIS A 62 25.26 -14.45 1.28
C HIS A 62 26.67 -14.41 1.87
N SER A 63 26.82 -14.86 3.13
CA SER A 63 28.13 -15.13 3.71
C SER A 63 28.70 -16.41 3.08
N HIS A 64 29.63 -16.26 2.16
CA HIS A 64 30.50 -17.34 1.70
C HIS A 64 31.82 -17.28 2.48
N VAL A 65 32.23 -18.46 2.97
CA VAL A 65 33.55 -18.83 3.51
C VAL A 65 33.84 -18.45 4.96
N GLY A 66 33.63 -19.41 5.85
CA GLY A 66 34.41 -19.55 7.06
C GLY A 66 35.69 -20.33 6.77
N ILE A 67 36.84 -19.76 7.12
CA ILE A 67 38.02 -20.52 7.53
C ILE A 67 38.53 -19.85 8.80
N ALA A 68 38.31 -20.54 9.93
CA ALA A 68 38.96 -20.23 11.19
C ALA A 68 40.38 -20.79 11.13
N SER A 69 41.37 -19.91 11.12
CA SER A 69 42.77 -20.28 11.35
C SER A 69 42.99 -20.25 12.85
N ASN A 70 43.21 -21.41 13.47
CA ASN A 70 43.50 -21.55 14.88
C ASN A 70 45.01 -21.80 15.05
N GLU A 71 45.67 -20.93 15.81
CA GLU A 71 47.08 -21.02 16.15
C GLU A 71 47.24 -21.91 17.40
N LYS A 72 47.97 -23.03 17.28
CA LYS A 72 48.70 -23.74 18.35
C LYS A 72 49.38 -25.00 17.80
N MET A 73 50.67 -24.90 17.49
CA MET A 73 51.78 -25.77 17.93
C MET A 73 53.07 -25.29 17.27
#